data_AF-A0A2E0UCW4-F1
#
_entry.id   AF-A0A2E0UCW4-F1
#
_cell.length_a   1.000
_cell.length_b   1.000
_cell.length_c   1.000
_cell.angle_alpha   90.00
_cell.angle_beta   90.00
_cell.angle_gamma   90.00
#
_symmetry.space_group_name_H-M   'P 1'
#
loop_
_entity.id
_entity.type
_entity.pdbx_description
1 polymer ?
#
loop_
_entity_poly.entity_id
_entity_poly.type
_entity_poly.pdbx_seq_one_letter_code
_entity_poly.pdbx_strand_id
1 'polypeptide(L)'
;MEAKTYRFADTVRTLGRACRHLALGVPVFRSPPGLLGVQRSIRRNGESVVVSVAVRERPWGAVVADMVEGVIVTNELSGSRADIARSALWRAVDEEQLAA
;
A
#
# COMPACT_ATOMS: atom_id res chain seq x y z
N MET A 1 8.13 15.55 -10.22
CA MET A 1 8.64 14.37 -9.49
C MET A 1 8.32 14.47 -8.00
N GLU A 2 8.59 15.62 -7.37
CA GLU A 2 8.32 15.91 -5.96
C GLU A 2 6.87 15.63 -5.52
N ALA A 3 5.88 16.07 -6.31
CA ALA A 3 4.45 15.84 -6.02
C ALA A 3 4.08 14.35 -5.87
N LYS A 4 4.67 13.44 -6.67
CA LYS A 4 4.42 12.00 -6.54
C LYS A 4 5.09 11.39 -5.31
N THR A 5 6.24 11.93 -4.88
CA THR A 5 6.92 11.49 -3.65
C THR A 5 6.11 11.87 -2.41
N TYR A 6 5.61 13.11 -2.34
CA TYR A 6 4.73 13.54 -1.26
C TYR A 6 3.45 12.71 -1.23
N ARG A 7 2.81 12.51 -2.39
CA ARG A 7 1.60 11.69 -2.51
C ARG A 7 1.83 10.24 -2.05
N PHE A 8 3.00 9.66 -2.36
CA PHE A 8 3.38 8.33 -1.88
C PHE A 8 3.54 8.28 -0.36
N ALA A 9 4.33 9.18 0.21
CA ALA A 9 4.53 9.24 1.66
C ALA A 9 3.21 9.45 2.41
N ASP A 10 2.32 10.28 1.87
CA ASP A 10 1.01 10.54 2.44
C ASP A 10 0.11 9.30 2.41
N THR A 11 0.00 8.64 1.25
CA THR A 11 -0.75 7.38 1.12
C THR A 11 -0.21 6.28 2.04
N VAL A 12 1.11 6.20 2.24
CA VAL A 12 1.72 5.28 3.22
C VAL A 12 1.21 5.56 4.64
N ARG A 13 1.14 6.83 5.05
CA ARG A 13 0.65 7.21 6.39
C ARG A 13 -0.84 6.87 6.53
N THR A 14 -1.64 7.15 5.52
CA THR A 14 -3.09 6.89 5.52
C THR A 14 -3.38 5.40 5.58
N LEU A 15 -2.73 4.59 4.74
CA LEU A 15 -2.84 3.13 4.82
C LEU A 15 -2.34 2.60 6.17
N GLY A 16 -1.25 3.15 6.71
CA GLY A 16 -0.74 2.75 8.03
C GLY A 16 -1.72 3.06 9.17
N ARG A 17 -2.47 4.16 9.10
CA ARG A 17 -3.55 4.46 10.07
C ARG A 17 -4.72 3.50 9.90
N ALA A 18 -5.17 3.28 8.67
CA ALA A 18 -6.28 2.37 8.36
C ALA A 18 -5.97 0.92 8.78
N CYS A 19 -4.76 0.41 8.52
CA CYS A 19 -4.34 -0.93 8.95
C CYS A 19 -4.45 -1.08 10.48
N ARG A 20 -3.98 -0.09 11.25
CA ARG A 20 -4.08 -0.13 12.72
C ARG A 20 -5.52 -0.13 13.21
N HIS A 21 -6.41 0.66 12.59
CA HIS A 21 -7.84 0.65 12.91
C HIS A 21 -8.52 -0.69 12.61
N LEU A 22 -8.04 -1.41 11.60
CA LEU A 22 -8.51 -2.74 11.22
C LEU A 22 -7.81 -3.88 11.98
N ALA A 23 -6.92 -3.57 12.94
CA ALA A 23 -6.06 -4.53 13.64
C ALA A 23 -5.22 -5.43 12.69
N LEU A 24 -4.76 -4.85 11.57
CA LEU A 24 -3.87 -5.49 10.60
C LEU A 24 -2.41 -5.10 10.86
N GLY A 25 -1.50 -6.02 10.53
CA GLY A 25 -0.07 -5.75 10.42
C GLY A 25 0.21 -4.69 9.36
N VAL A 26 1.09 -3.73 9.69
CA VAL A 26 1.45 -2.62 8.80
C VAL A 26 2.77 -2.94 8.11
N PRO A 27 2.80 -3.20 6.78
CA PRO A 27 4.06 -3.41 6.09
C PRO A 27 4.84 -2.09 5.95
N VAL A 28 6.16 -2.20 5.82
CA VAL A 28 7.01 -1.08 5.43
C VAL A 28 6.87 -0.87 3.92
N PHE A 29 6.43 0.31 3.51
CA PHE A 29 6.37 0.67 2.09
C PHE A 29 7.66 1.32 1.58
N ARG A 30 8.13 0.90 0.42
CA ARG A 30 9.29 1.49 -0.28
C ARG A 30 9.01 1.70 -1.77
N SER A 31 9.86 2.49 -2.43
CA SER A 31 9.83 2.68 -3.88
C SER A 31 11.24 3.05 -4.39
N PRO A 32 11.69 2.52 -5.54
CA PRO A 32 11.11 1.45 -6.34
C PRO A 32 11.44 0.04 -5.79
N PRO A 33 10.88 -1.04 -6.36
CA PRO A 33 11.37 -2.40 -6.15
C PRO A 33 12.84 -2.54 -6.57
N GLY A 34 13.61 -3.32 -5.81
CA GLY A 34 14.99 -3.67 -6.18
C GLY A 34 15.09 -4.80 -7.22
N LEU A 35 13.95 -5.28 -7.73
CA LEU A 35 13.87 -6.31 -8.77
C LEU A 35 13.56 -5.65 -10.11
N LEU A 36 14.39 -5.93 -11.12
CA LEU A 36 14.22 -5.39 -12.46
C LEU A 36 12.93 -5.91 -13.11
N GLY A 37 12.20 -5.03 -13.79
CA GLY A 37 10.98 -5.36 -14.54
C GLY A 37 9.74 -5.63 -13.69
N VAL A 38 9.81 -5.49 -12.36
CA VAL A 38 8.70 -5.80 -11.45
C VAL A 38 8.05 -4.52 -10.92
N GLN A 39 6.71 -4.48 -10.92
CA GLN A 39 5.94 -3.32 -10.47
C GLN A 39 5.70 -3.30 -8.95
N ARG A 40 5.68 -4.48 -8.31
CA ARG A 40 5.57 -4.64 -6.86
C ARG A 40 6.35 -5.86 -6.39
N SER A 41 7.10 -5.72 -5.30
CA SER A 41 7.75 -6.85 -4.64
C SER A 41 7.46 -6.88 -3.15
N ILE A 42 7.46 -8.09 -2.57
CA ILE A 42 7.34 -8.32 -1.14
C ILE A 42 8.62 -9.02 -0.67
N ARG A 43 9.26 -8.48 0.36
CA ARG A 43 10.38 -9.12 1.06
C ARG A 43 9.96 -9.37 2.51
N ARG A 44 10.11 -10.62 2.95
CA ARG A 44 9.90 -11.04 4.35
C ARG A 44 11.26 -11.25 5.00
N ASN A 45 11.53 -10.55 6.10
CA ASN A 45 12.76 -10.63 6.88
C ASN A 45 12.38 -10.82 8.36
N GLY A 46 12.18 -12.07 8.79
CA GLY A 46 11.65 -12.36 10.12
C GLY A 46 10.26 -11.74 10.31
N GLU A 47 10.09 -10.96 11.37
CA GLU A 47 8.84 -10.27 11.68
C GLU A 47 8.57 -9.03 10.78
N SER A 48 9.57 -8.56 10.04
CA SER A 48 9.41 -7.39 9.16
C SER A 48 9.00 -7.81 7.75
N VAL A 49 8.00 -7.11 7.20
CA VAL A 49 7.58 -7.26 5.81
C VAL A 49 7.69 -5.93 5.09
N VAL A 50 8.42 -5.93 3.96
CA VAL A 50 8.62 -4.76 3.10
C VAL A 50 7.86 -4.95 1.80
N VAL A 51 7.00 -4.01 1.46
CA VAL A 51 6.31 -3.92 0.18
C VAL A 51 6.94 -2.78 -0.62
N SER A 52 7.60 -3.10 -1.72
CA SER A 52 8.16 -2.10 -2.63
C SER A 52 7.25 -1.93 -3.85
N VAL A 53 6.93 -0.70 -4.24
CA VAL A 53 6.02 -0.41 -5.36
C VAL A 53 6.68 0.57 -6.33
N ALA A 54 6.60 0.28 -7.63
CA ALA A 54 7.04 1.20 -8.68
C ALA A 54 6.04 2.36 -8.78
N VAL A 55 6.54 3.60 -8.82
CA VAL A 55 5.71 4.82 -8.87
C VAL A 55 5.89 5.59 -10.19
N ARG A 56 7.09 5.51 -10.79
CA ARG A 56 7.40 6.17 -12.06
C ARG A 56 6.70 5.46 -13.21
N GLU A 57 6.28 6.23 -14.21
CA GLU A 57 5.59 5.72 -15.41
C GLU A 57 4.32 4.90 -15.14
N ARG A 58 3.66 5.14 -13.99
CA ARG A 58 2.41 4.48 -13.63
C ARG A 58 1.28 5.47 -13.36
N PRO A 59 0.05 5.12 -13.75
CA PRO A 59 -1.16 5.76 -13.24
C PRO A 59 -1.19 5.66 -11.71
N TRP A 60 -1.64 6.73 -11.05
CA TRP A 60 -1.65 6.76 -9.58
C TRP A 60 -2.52 5.65 -8.98
N GLY A 61 -3.70 5.39 -9.55
CA GLY A 61 -4.58 4.32 -9.08
C GLY A 61 -3.92 2.94 -9.09
N ALA A 62 -3.03 2.67 -10.05
CA ALA A 62 -2.29 1.40 -10.10
C ALA A 62 -1.24 1.29 -8.98
N VAL A 63 -0.63 2.41 -8.58
CA VAL A 63 0.28 2.47 -7.42
C VAL A 63 -0.49 2.17 -6.14
N VAL A 64 -1.63 2.84 -5.93
CA VAL A 64 -2.47 2.61 -4.74
C VAL A 64 -2.98 1.18 -4.70
N ALA A 65 -3.43 0.63 -5.82
CA ALA A 65 -3.89 -0.75 -5.92
C ALA A 65 -2.81 -1.75 -5.46
N ASP A 66 -1.56 -1.55 -5.89
CA ASP A 66 -0.44 -2.37 -5.45
C ASP A 66 -0.10 -2.18 -3.96
N MET A 67 -0.28 -0.98 -3.42
CA MET A 67 -0.07 -0.74 -1.99
C MET A 67 -1.15 -1.45 -1.16
N VAL A 68 -2.42 -1.32 -1.55
CA VAL A 68 -3.57 -2.00 -0.92
C VAL A 68 -3.39 -3.52 -0.99
N GLU A 69 -3.12 -4.07 -2.18
CA GLU A 69 -2.92 -5.52 -2.32
C GLU A 69 -1.65 -5.99 -1.61
N GLY A 70 -0.65 -5.10 -1.46
CA GLY A 70 0.46 -5.28 -0.53
C GLY A 70 -0.03 -5.63 0.88
N VAL A 71 -0.88 -4.79 1.47
CA VAL A 71 -1.46 -5.03 2.81
C VAL A 71 -2.21 -6.36 2.86
N ILE A 72 -3.06 -6.64 1.88
CA ILE A 72 -3.87 -7.87 1.86
C ILE A 72 -2.98 -9.11 1.89
N VAL A 73 -1.99 -9.17 0.99
CA VAL A 73 -1.08 -10.32 0.86
C VAL A 73 -0.16 -10.46 2.06
N THR A 74 0.32 -9.37 2.66
CA THR A 74 1.20 -9.45 3.83
C THR A 74 0.47 -9.84 5.12
N ASN A 75 -0.84 -9.62 5.16
CA ASN A 75 -1.71 -10.05 6.27
C ASN A 75 -2.43 -11.38 6.00
N GLU A 76 -2.11 -12.05 4.89
CA GLU A 76 -2.65 -13.37 4.53
C GLU A 76 -4.19 -13.40 4.50
N LEU A 77 -4.80 -12.26 4.13
CA LEU A 77 -6.25 -12.14 4.05
C LEU A 77 -6.76 -12.81 2.77
N SER A 78 -7.90 -13.51 2.89
CA SER A 78 -8.59 -14.15 1.76
C SER A 78 -10.11 -14.06 1.91
N GLY A 79 -10.82 -14.34 0.83
CA GLY A 79 -12.29 -14.32 0.78
C GLY A 79 -12.89 -12.99 1.23
N SER A 80 -14.00 -13.06 1.97
CA SER A 80 -14.74 -11.88 2.45
C SER A 80 -13.90 -10.94 3.31
N ARG A 81 -12.95 -11.48 4.10
CA ARG A 81 -12.05 -10.66 4.93
C ARG A 81 -11.13 -9.79 4.08
N ALA A 82 -10.62 -10.33 2.98
CA ALA A 82 -9.81 -9.55 2.04
C ALA A 82 -10.65 -8.43 1.40
N ASP A 83 -11.87 -8.72 0.98
CA ASP A 83 -12.73 -7.71 0.33
C ASP A 83 -13.15 -6.59 1.27
N ILE A 84 -13.53 -6.91 2.51
CA ILE A 84 -13.83 -5.91 3.55
C ILE A 84 -12.61 -5.00 3.80
N ALA A 85 -11.42 -5.60 3.92
CA ALA A 85 -10.19 -4.85 4.12
C ALA A 85 -9.87 -3.97 2.90
N ARG A 86 -9.99 -4.48 1.67
CA ARG A 86 -9.80 -3.68 0.44
C ARG A 86 -10.72 -2.48 0.43
N SER A 87 -12.02 -2.67 0.66
CA SER A 87 -12.99 -1.58 0.67
C SER A 87 -12.67 -0.52 1.73
N ALA A 88 -12.27 -0.93 2.93
CA ALA A 88 -11.89 -0.01 4.00
C ALA A 88 -10.61 0.77 3.69
N LEU A 89 -9.59 0.11 3.13
CA LEU A 89 -8.32 0.76 2.76
C LEU A 89 -8.51 1.75 1.61
N TRP A 90 -9.31 1.40 0.59
CA TRP A 90 -9.65 2.31 -0.50
C TRP A 90 -10.39 3.55 0.00
N ARG A 91 -11.42 3.36 0.84
CA ARG A 91 -12.16 4.47 1.43
C ARG A 91 -11.26 5.43 2.18
N ALA A 92 -10.33 4.92 2.99
CA ALA A 92 -9.39 5.77 3.74
C ALA A 92 -8.48 6.59 2.80
N VAL A 93 -8.03 6.01 1.70
CA VAL A 93 -7.20 6.73 0.70
C VAL A 93 -8.00 7.77 -0.06
N ASP A 94 -9.26 7.48 -0.41
CA ASP A 94 -10.13 8.42 -1.12
C ASP A 94 -10.53 9.61 -0.22
N GLU A 95 -10.85 9.36 1.05
CA GLU A 95 -11.18 10.41 2.03
C GLU A 95 -10.02 11.40 2.23
N GLU A 96 -8.79 10.89 2.37
CA GLU A 96 -7.60 11.76 2.49
C GLU A 96 -7.36 12.56 1.20
N GLN A 97 -7.57 11.97 0.03
CA GLN A 97 -7.44 12.69 -1.25
C GLN A 97 -8.48 13.79 -1.45
N LEU A 98 -9.66 13.66 -0.84
CA LEU A 98 -10.68 14.71 -0.84
C LEU A 98 -10.40 15.83 0.18
N ALA A 99 -9.59 15.55 1.20
CA ALA A 99 -9.25 16.49 2.27
C ALA A 99 -8.00 17.35 1.95
N ALA A 100 -7.20 16.95 0.96
CA ALA A 100 -5.94 17.59 0.54
C ALA A 100 -6.13 18.55 -0.65
#